data_AF-A0AAE3H522-F1
#
_entry.id   AF-A0AAE3H522-F1
#
_cell.length_a   1.000
_cell.length_b   1.000
_cell.length_c   1.000
_cell.angle_alpha   90.00
_cell.angle_beta   90.00
_cell.angle_gamma   90.00
#
_symmetry.space_group_name_H-M   'P 1'
#
loop_
_entity.id
_entity.type
_entity.pdbx_description
1 polymer ?
#
loop_
_entity_poly.entity_id
_entity_poly.type
_entity_poly.pdbx_seq_one_letter_code
_entity_poly.pdbx_strand_id
1 'polypeptide(L)'
;VTIVSGETNNTLDAGYFKPAKLGDYVWEDVNKNGIQEFGEKGIQGVTVKLTGTTGTGALVSLTATTDVNGFYQFTNLTPGTYSVEFVTPGAAGDYTNSPKDRGSNDGIDSDADQITGKTGSIIIQSGDDNQTVDAGFYKCIKTAEFNYPITKFCYKDNTILIPNFANGAIAGQFTSSPSLGAGALNTTSGSITIALANSGSYTITNTIAADGKCPLVSATTLVVVPEPLEFNGQPVVKNVSCFGGNDGSAEISVKGGKLPYTYVWSTSPVQTTNKATALTAGTYSVVITDANSCTVTASVTIAQPTQLTASATKIDVSCFGGNDGRATVTALGGTPAYTYNWLPSGGTSATANGLTAGSY
;
A
#
# COMPACT_ATOMS: atom_id res chain seq x y z
N VAL A 1 -28.41 -43.06 8.89
CA VAL A 1 -29.84 -43.39 8.64
C VAL A 1 -30.06 -44.80 9.15
N THR A 2 -31.06 -44.98 10.00
CA THR A 2 -31.47 -46.30 10.49
C THR A 2 -32.86 -46.57 9.92
N ILE A 3 -33.06 -47.72 9.27
CA ILE A 3 -34.33 -48.09 8.63
C ILE A 3 -34.84 -49.37 9.31
N VAL A 4 -36.13 -49.46 9.61
CA VAL A 4 -36.74 -50.67 10.18
C VAL A 4 -37.40 -51.56 9.11
N SER A 5 -37.77 -52.78 9.48
CA SER A 5 -38.41 -53.73 8.55
C SER A 5 -39.72 -53.16 7.99
N GLY A 6 -39.79 -53.02 6.66
CA GLY A 6 -40.97 -52.52 5.95
C GLY A 6 -41.01 -51.00 5.72
N GLU A 7 -40.01 -50.24 6.18
CA GLU A 7 -39.97 -48.78 5.99
C GLU A 7 -39.32 -48.40 4.65
N THR A 8 -39.95 -47.46 3.93
CA THR A 8 -39.39 -46.78 2.76
C THR A 8 -39.02 -45.36 3.14
N ASN A 9 -37.75 -44.98 2.97
CA ASN A 9 -37.27 -43.63 3.21
C ASN A 9 -36.86 -42.97 1.88
N ASN A 10 -37.72 -42.08 1.37
CA ASN A 10 -37.49 -41.31 0.15
C ASN A 10 -37.04 -39.87 0.43
N THR A 11 -36.61 -39.55 1.66
CA THR A 11 -36.20 -38.19 2.05
C THR A 11 -34.68 -38.00 2.02
N LEU A 12 -33.94 -39.01 1.56
CA LEU A 12 -32.48 -38.99 1.49
C LEU A 12 -32.06 -38.63 0.08
N ASP A 13 -31.75 -37.37 -0.11
CA ASP A 13 -31.23 -36.85 -1.37
C ASP A 13 -29.72 -36.64 -1.29
N ALA A 14 -29.01 -36.90 -2.40
CA ALA A 14 -27.60 -36.61 -2.55
C ALA A 14 -27.40 -35.60 -3.68
N GLY A 15 -26.83 -34.45 -3.36
CA GLY A 15 -26.41 -33.44 -4.33
C GLY A 15 -24.91 -33.56 -4.62
N TYR A 16 -24.55 -33.56 -5.89
CA TYR A 16 -23.16 -33.44 -6.35
C TYR A 16 -22.97 -32.08 -7.02
N PHE A 17 -21.77 -31.51 -6.89
CA PHE A 17 -21.37 -30.35 -7.67
C PHE A 17 -20.16 -30.69 -8.53
N LYS A 18 -20.01 -29.98 -9.63
CA LYS A 18 -18.81 -29.98 -10.46
C LYS A 18 -17.83 -28.97 -9.87
N PRO A 19 -16.58 -29.35 -9.57
CA PRO A 19 -15.59 -28.39 -9.08
C PRO A 19 -15.36 -27.27 -10.11
N ALA A 20 -15.23 -26.05 -9.61
CA ALA A 20 -15.04 -24.85 -10.39
C ALA A 20 -13.58 -24.39 -10.40
N LYS A 21 -13.29 -23.38 -11.22
CA LYS A 21 -12.00 -22.72 -11.35
C LYS A 21 -12.20 -21.19 -11.36
N LEU A 22 -11.19 -20.49 -10.86
CA LEU A 22 -11.10 -19.04 -10.87
C LEU A 22 -9.65 -18.64 -11.16
N GLY A 23 -9.45 -17.64 -12.00
CA GLY A 23 -8.16 -17.01 -12.19
C GLY A 23 -8.22 -16.06 -13.38
N ASP A 24 -7.03 -15.76 -13.90
CA ASP A 24 -6.73 -15.39 -15.28
C ASP A 24 -5.36 -14.72 -15.26
N TYR A 25 -5.27 -13.39 -15.13
CA TYR A 25 -4.07 -12.66 -15.52
C TYR A 25 -3.67 -11.52 -14.56
N VAL A 26 -2.36 -11.36 -14.37
CA VAL A 26 -1.77 -10.20 -13.69
C VAL A 26 -0.76 -9.56 -14.61
N TRP A 27 -0.88 -8.26 -14.87
CA TRP A 27 -0.10 -7.60 -15.91
C TRP A 27 0.52 -6.27 -15.48
N GLU A 28 1.55 -5.87 -16.23
CA GLU A 28 2.15 -4.56 -16.13
C GLU A 28 1.36 -3.58 -17.00
N ASP A 29 0.49 -2.79 -16.37
CA ASP A 29 -0.26 -1.72 -17.01
C ASP A 29 0.72 -0.56 -17.27
N VAL A 30 1.16 -0.42 -18.52
CA VAL A 30 2.24 0.53 -18.86
C VAL A 30 1.71 1.95 -18.91
N ASN A 31 0.43 2.14 -19.25
CA ASN A 31 -0.16 3.46 -19.49
C ASN A 31 -1.11 3.94 -18.36
N LYS A 32 -1.32 3.09 -17.35
CA LYS A 32 -2.09 3.33 -16.12
C LYS A 32 -3.59 3.52 -16.35
N ASN A 33 -4.15 2.96 -17.42
CA ASN A 33 -5.56 3.17 -17.74
C ASN A 33 -6.50 2.12 -17.13
N GLY A 34 -5.95 1.04 -16.57
CA GLY A 34 -6.65 -0.08 -15.95
C GLY A 34 -7.21 -1.12 -16.91
N ILE A 35 -6.78 -1.13 -18.18
CA ILE A 35 -7.28 -2.01 -19.24
C ILE A 35 -6.11 -2.80 -19.83
N GLN A 36 -6.26 -4.11 -19.93
CA GLN A 36 -5.29 -5.01 -20.55
C GLN A 36 -5.19 -4.76 -22.06
N GLU A 37 -3.98 -4.48 -22.52
CA GLU A 37 -3.75 -4.10 -23.92
C GLU A 37 -2.61 -4.88 -24.57
N PHE A 38 -2.64 -4.91 -25.91
CA PHE A 38 -1.62 -5.59 -26.69
C PHE A 38 -0.25 -4.94 -26.47
N GLY A 39 0.69 -5.73 -25.93
CA GLY A 39 2.06 -5.30 -25.63
C GLY A 39 2.34 -5.16 -24.13
N GLU A 40 1.29 -5.16 -23.30
CA GLU A 40 1.42 -5.23 -21.85
C GLU A 40 1.75 -6.66 -21.43
N LYS A 41 2.80 -6.79 -20.61
CA LYS A 41 3.35 -8.09 -20.24
C LYS A 41 2.79 -8.53 -18.91
N GLY A 42 2.58 -9.83 -18.77
CA GLY A 42 2.24 -10.41 -17.48
C GLY A 42 3.38 -10.30 -16.47
N ILE A 43 3.03 -10.24 -15.20
CA ILE A 43 3.99 -10.14 -14.10
C ILE A 43 4.12 -11.49 -13.43
N GLN A 44 5.33 -12.06 -13.47
CA GLN A 44 5.64 -13.34 -12.85
C GLN A 44 5.78 -13.25 -11.32
N GLY A 45 5.35 -14.30 -10.62
CA GLY A 45 5.62 -14.50 -9.20
C GLY A 45 4.77 -13.64 -8.25
N VAL A 46 3.72 -13.00 -8.76
CA VAL A 46 2.76 -12.25 -7.94
C VAL A 46 2.03 -13.23 -7.05
N THR A 47 2.02 -12.97 -5.73
CA THR A 47 1.25 -13.79 -4.80
C THR A 47 -0.22 -13.41 -4.86
N VAL A 48 -1.08 -14.39 -5.13
CA VAL A 48 -2.54 -14.21 -5.20
C VAL A 48 -3.17 -15.06 -4.11
N LYS A 49 -3.97 -14.45 -3.23
CA LYS A 49 -4.65 -15.15 -2.14
C LYS A 49 -6.14 -15.18 -2.39
N LEU A 50 -6.77 -16.33 -2.23
CA LEU A 50 -8.22 -16.48 -2.30
C LEU A 50 -8.77 -16.82 -0.92
N THR A 51 -9.72 -16.02 -0.44
CA THR A 51 -10.39 -16.23 0.84
C THR A 51 -11.90 -16.24 0.65
N GLY A 52 -12.65 -16.98 1.47
CA GLY A 52 -14.10 -17.01 1.34
C GLY A 52 -14.78 -18.10 2.14
N THR A 53 -16.03 -18.38 1.78
CA THR A 53 -16.86 -19.42 2.36
C THR A 53 -17.50 -20.26 1.27
N THR A 54 -17.47 -21.59 1.41
CA THR A 54 -18.24 -22.50 0.57
C THR A 54 -19.75 -22.28 0.77
N GLY A 55 -20.58 -22.82 -0.12
CA GLY A 55 -22.04 -22.81 0.03
C GLY A 55 -22.55 -23.55 1.27
N THR A 56 -21.71 -24.37 1.91
CA THR A 56 -21.98 -25.01 3.21
C THR A 56 -21.48 -24.20 4.41
N GLY A 57 -20.86 -23.04 4.17
CA GLY A 57 -20.32 -22.15 5.20
C GLY A 57 -18.90 -22.47 5.68
N ALA A 58 -18.21 -23.42 5.04
CA ALA A 58 -16.82 -23.74 5.41
C ALA A 58 -15.86 -22.64 4.91
N LEU A 59 -14.95 -22.19 5.77
CA LEU A 59 -13.96 -21.18 5.41
C LEU A 59 -12.90 -21.76 4.48
N VAL A 60 -12.52 -20.97 3.48
CA VAL A 60 -11.48 -21.30 2.49
C VAL A 60 -10.42 -20.20 2.53
N SER A 61 -9.15 -20.62 2.51
CA SER A 61 -7.98 -19.75 2.36
C SER A 61 -6.93 -20.47 1.53
N LEU A 62 -6.69 -19.99 0.31
CA LEU A 62 -5.76 -20.57 -0.66
C LEU A 62 -4.76 -19.52 -1.13
N THR A 63 -3.63 -19.96 -1.66
CA THR A 63 -2.62 -19.08 -2.25
C THR A 63 -2.08 -19.70 -3.53
N ALA A 64 -1.91 -18.85 -4.54
CA ALA A 64 -1.29 -19.15 -5.81
C ALA A 64 -0.22 -18.11 -6.12
N THR A 65 0.59 -18.38 -7.14
CA THR A 65 1.56 -17.44 -7.69
C THR A 65 1.43 -17.41 -9.20
N THR A 66 1.53 -16.22 -9.80
CA THR A 66 1.48 -16.09 -11.26
C THR A 66 2.70 -16.73 -11.92
N ASP A 67 2.49 -17.32 -13.10
CA ASP A 67 3.54 -17.97 -13.90
C ASP A 67 4.41 -16.96 -14.66
N VAL A 68 5.32 -17.44 -15.52
CA VAL A 68 6.23 -16.58 -16.31
C VAL A 68 5.52 -15.60 -17.23
N ASN A 69 4.29 -15.92 -17.61
CA ASN A 69 3.47 -15.09 -18.46
C ASN A 69 2.46 -14.27 -17.66
N GLY A 70 2.42 -14.34 -16.33
CA GLY A 70 1.48 -13.60 -15.50
C GLY A 70 0.16 -14.31 -15.21
N PHE A 71 -0.04 -15.55 -15.67
CA PHE A 71 -1.28 -16.28 -15.43
C PHE A 71 -1.31 -16.95 -14.05
N TYR A 72 -2.47 -17.00 -13.43
CA TYR A 72 -2.71 -17.76 -12.20
C TYR A 72 -4.07 -18.48 -12.25
N GLN A 73 -4.22 -19.56 -11.48
CA GLN A 73 -5.49 -20.27 -11.39
C GLN A 73 -5.64 -21.01 -10.06
N PHE A 74 -6.82 -20.90 -9.46
CA PHE A 74 -7.33 -21.77 -8.42
C PHE A 74 -8.22 -22.84 -9.06
N THR A 75 -7.96 -24.11 -8.74
CA THR A 75 -8.75 -25.24 -9.26
C THR A 75 -9.43 -25.98 -8.12
N ASN A 76 -10.40 -26.82 -8.48
CA ASN A 76 -11.15 -27.64 -7.52
C ASN A 76 -11.92 -26.82 -6.48
N LEU A 77 -12.41 -25.64 -6.86
CA LEU A 77 -13.18 -24.79 -5.97
C LEU A 77 -14.58 -25.38 -5.76
N THR A 78 -15.00 -25.41 -4.50
CA THR A 78 -16.39 -25.70 -4.13
C THR A 78 -17.24 -24.45 -4.41
N PRO A 79 -18.48 -24.58 -4.90
CA PRO A 79 -19.37 -23.43 -5.02
C PRO A 79 -19.48 -22.65 -3.71
N GLY A 80 -19.48 -21.32 -3.79
CA GLY A 80 -19.38 -20.45 -2.62
C GLY A 80 -19.15 -18.99 -2.99
N THR A 81 -18.84 -18.19 -1.99
CA THR A 81 -18.53 -16.76 -2.14
C THR A 81 -17.09 -16.51 -1.70
N TYR A 82 -16.31 -15.91 -2.59
CA TYR A 82 -14.87 -15.72 -2.44
C TYR A 82 -14.47 -14.27 -2.66
N SER A 83 -13.25 -13.91 -2.30
CA SER A 83 -12.57 -12.65 -2.62
C SER A 83 -11.09 -12.97 -2.85
N VAL A 84 -10.51 -12.30 -3.83
CA VAL A 84 -9.10 -12.45 -4.20
C VAL A 84 -8.33 -11.22 -3.73
N GLU A 85 -7.15 -11.43 -3.15
CA GLU A 85 -6.17 -10.41 -2.79
C GLU A 85 -4.91 -10.61 -3.64
N PHE A 86 -4.62 -9.63 -4.49
CA PHE A 86 -3.37 -9.56 -5.24
C PHE A 86 -2.33 -8.80 -4.41
N VAL A 87 -1.28 -9.49 -4.00
CA VAL A 87 -0.18 -8.88 -3.24
C VAL A 87 0.71 -8.12 -4.21
N THR A 88 0.95 -6.84 -3.95
CA THR A 88 1.80 -5.99 -4.79
C THR A 88 3.16 -6.65 -5.07
N PRO A 89 3.56 -6.80 -6.35
CA PRO A 89 4.83 -7.42 -6.70
C PRO A 89 6.02 -6.52 -6.36
N GLY A 90 7.17 -7.13 -6.08
CA GLY A 90 8.43 -6.42 -5.81
C GLY A 90 8.54 -5.85 -4.40
N ALA A 91 9.48 -4.91 -4.23
CA ALA A 91 9.61 -4.13 -3.01
C ALA A 91 8.46 -3.11 -2.89
N ALA A 92 8.17 -2.68 -1.67
CA ALA A 92 7.12 -1.68 -1.43
C ALA A 92 7.45 -0.38 -2.18
N GLY A 93 6.62 0.00 -3.16
CA GLY A 93 6.82 1.18 -4.00
C GLY A 93 7.25 0.87 -5.44
N ASP A 94 7.62 -0.37 -5.77
CA ASP A 94 7.97 -0.77 -7.15
C ASP A 94 6.77 -0.72 -8.10
N TYR A 95 5.63 -1.18 -7.60
CA TYR A 95 4.37 -1.26 -8.32
C TYR A 95 3.23 -0.61 -7.54
N THR A 96 2.24 -0.13 -8.27
CA THR A 96 0.98 0.38 -7.74
C THR A 96 -0.16 -0.33 -8.46
N ASN A 97 -1.25 -0.65 -7.74
CA ASN A 97 -2.46 -1.21 -8.35
C ASN A 97 -3.03 -0.22 -9.38
N SER A 98 -3.39 -0.73 -10.55
CA SER A 98 -3.98 0.07 -11.62
C SER A 98 -5.43 0.47 -11.31
N PRO A 99 -5.99 1.50 -11.99
CA PRO A 99 -7.39 1.85 -11.82
C PRO A 99 -8.31 0.64 -12.01
N LYS A 100 -9.20 0.47 -11.04
CA LYS A 100 -10.14 -0.64 -10.98
C LYS A 100 -11.36 -0.42 -11.87
N ASP A 101 -11.95 -1.52 -12.36
CA ASP A 101 -13.25 -1.60 -13.07
C ASP A 101 -13.33 -0.61 -14.25
N ARG A 102 -12.37 -0.66 -15.17
CA ARG A 102 -12.20 0.33 -16.25
C ARG A 102 -12.70 -0.21 -17.58
N GLY A 103 -13.42 0.64 -18.31
CA GLY A 103 -14.06 0.23 -19.55
C GLY A 103 -15.35 -0.54 -19.26
N SER A 104 -15.74 -1.44 -20.16
CA SER A 104 -16.99 -2.19 -20.07
C SER A 104 -16.82 -3.70 -20.21
N ASN A 105 -15.57 -4.18 -20.31
CA ASN A 105 -15.27 -5.58 -20.53
C ASN A 105 -14.50 -6.10 -19.32
N ASP A 106 -15.23 -6.84 -18.48
CA ASP A 106 -14.78 -7.43 -17.22
C ASP A 106 -13.61 -8.42 -17.39
N GLY A 107 -13.42 -8.97 -18.60
CA GLY A 107 -12.34 -9.92 -18.86
C GLY A 107 -11.02 -9.28 -19.27
N ILE A 108 -10.93 -7.95 -19.26
CA ILE A 108 -9.70 -7.22 -19.64
C ILE A 108 -9.46 -5.99 -18.78
N ASP A 109 -10.17 -5.80 -17.66
CA ASP A 109 -9.90 -4.71 -16.74
C ASP A 109 -9.28 -5.24 -15.45
N SER A 110 -9.05 -4.36 -14.48
CA SER A 110 -8.41 -4.72 -13.22
C SER A 110 -9.48 -4.77 -12.12
N ASP A 111 -9.62 -5.92 -11.46
CA ASP A 111 -10.57 -6.09 -10.34
C ASP A 111 -10.00 -5.67 -8.98
N ALA A 112 -8.67 -5.56 -8.91
CA ALA A 112 -7.96 -5.27 -7.68
C ALA A 112 -8.23 -3.84 -7.20
N ASP A 113 -8.77 -3.70 -5.98
CA ASP A 113 -8.93 -2.40 -5.35
C ASP A 113 -7.58 -1.67 -5.22
N GLN A 114 -7.57 -0.39 -5.58
CA GLN A 114 -6.32 0.35 -5.74
C GLN A 114 -5.51 0.48 -4.45
N ILE A 115 -6.16 0.39 -3.29
CA ILE A 115 -5.52 0.56 -1.98
C ILE A 115 -5.19 -0.79 -1.37
N THR A 116 -6.13 -1.73 -1.43
CA THR A 116 -6.06 -3.00 -0.69
C THR A 116 -5.58 -4.17 -1.54
N GLY A 117 -5.59 -4.05 -2.87
CA GLY A 117 -5.33 -5.15 -3.81
C GLY A 117 -6.43 -6.22 -3.82
N LYS A 118 -7.59 -5.96 -3.19
CA LYS A 118 -8.68 -6.94 -3.05
C LYS A 118 -9.78 -6.75 -4.08
N THR A 119 -10.35 -7.85 -4.54
CA THR A 119 -11.59 -7.85 -5.31
C THR A 119 -12.80 -7.67 -4.40
N GLY A 120 -13.95 -7.41 -5.01
CA GLY A 120 -15.24 -7.61 -4.35
C GLY A 120 -15.54 -9.10 -4.08
N SER A 121 -16.75 -9.37 -3.61
CA SER A 121 -17.25 -10.74 -3.46
C SER A 121 -17.55 -11.36 -4.82
N ILE A 122 -16.96 -12.52 -5.08
CA ILE A 122 -17.12 -13.32 -6.29
C ILE A 122 -17.92 -14.56 -5.93
N ILE A 123 -19.06 -14.75 -6.58
CA ILE A 123 -19.90 -15.94 -6.39
C ILE A 123 -19.47 -16.98 -7.42
N ILE A 124 -19.05 -18.15 -6.95
CA ILE A 124 -18.67 -19.29 -7.78
C ILE A 124 -19.75 -20.36 -7.69
N GLN A 125 -20.25 -20.78 -8.84
CA GLN A 125 -21.24 -21.84 -9.01
C GLN A 125 -20.59 -23.15 -9.46
N SER A 126 -21.40 -24.20 -9.52
CA SER A 126 -20.94 -25.55 -9.88
C SER A 126 -20.47 -25.60 -11.33
N GLY A 127 -19.16 -25.79 -11.52
CA GLY A 127 -18.54 -25.99 -12.82
C GLY A 127 -18.06 -24.72 -13.52
N ASP A 128 -18.12 -23.57 -12.84
CA ASP A 128 -17.63 -22.29 -13.37
C ASP A 128 -16.14 -22.37 -13.73
N ASP A 129 -15.77 -21.63 -14.78
CA ASP A 129 -14.40 -21.33 -15.16
C ASP A 129 -14.33 -19.82 -15.33
N ASN A 130 -14.17 -19.11 -14.21
CA ASN A 130 -14.11 -17.66 -14.20
C ASN A 130 -12.69 -17.22 -14.57
N GLN A 131 -12.57 -16.58 -15.73
CA GLN A 131 -11.33 -16.03 -16.30
C GLN A 131 -11.43 -14.51 -16.48
N THR A 132 -12.08 -13.82 -15.55
CA THR A 132 -12.28 -12.36 -15.58
C THR A 132 -11.84 -11.73 -14.26
N VAL A 133 -10.94 -12.40 -13.53
CA VAL A 133 -10.47 -11.92 -12.23
C VAL A 133 -8.99 -11.59 -12.37
N ASP A 134 -8.72 -10.33 -12.65
CA ASP A 134 -7.43 -9.85 -13.09
C ASP A 134 -6.90 -8.71 -12.23
N ALA A 135 -5.60 -8.44 -12.33
CA ALA A 135 -4.99 -7.30 -11.67
C ALA A 135 -3.94 -6.61 -12.52
N GLY A 136 -4.18 -5.34 -12.82
CA GLY A 136 -3.19 -4.46 -13.43
C GLY A 136 -2.31 -3.87 -12.35
N PHE A 137 -0.99 -3.88 -12.56
CA PHE A 137 -0.05 -3.11 -11.77
C PHE A 137 0.77 -2.23 -12.70
N TYR A 138 0.86 -0.95 -12.40
CA TYR A 138 1.81 -0.09 -13.10
C TYR A 138 3.04 0.11 -12.23
N LYS A 139 4.22 0.03 -12.84
CA LYS A 139 5.41 0.54 -12.16
C LYS A 139 5.30 2.05 -12.08
N CYS A 140 5.66 2.62 -10.94
CA CYS A 140 5.88 4.05 -10.89
C CYS A 140 7.27 4.41 -11.44
N ILE A 141 7.53 4.05 -12.71
CA ILE A 141 8.74 4.47 -13.42
C ILE A 141 8.50 5.84 -14.04
N LYS A 142 9.42 6.74 -13.69
CA LYS A 142 9.45 8.14 -14.07
C LYS A 142 10.01 8.26 -15.48
N THR A 143 9.14 8.39 -16.48
CA THR A 143 9.57 8.95 -17.75
C THR A 143 10.08 10.37 -17.51
N ALA A 144 11.35 10.61 -17.81
CA ALA A 144 11.86 11.96 -18.00
C ALA A 144 11.64 12.32 -19.47
N GLU A 145 10.59 13.09 -19.76
CA GLU A 145 10.44 13.70 -21.07
C GLU A 145 11.48 14.81 -21.25
N PHE A 146 12.21 14.77 -22.36
CA PHE A 146 13.24 15.75 -22.66
C PHE A 146 12.81 16.62 -23.84
N ASN A 147 12.41 17.84 -23.53
CA ASN A 147 12.19 18.87 -24.53
C ASN A 147 13.53 19.53 -24.87
N TYR A 148 14.14 19.12 -25.98
CA TYR A 148 15.29 19.82 -26.52
C TYR A 148 14.82 20.97 -27.43
N PRO A 149 15.17 22.23 -27.14
CA PRO A 149 14.76 23.33 -28.00
C PRO A 149 15.46 23.23 -29.35
N ILE A 150 14.68 23.37 -30.43
CA ILE A 150 15.17 23.27 -31.81
C ILE A 150 16.28 24.27 -32.17
N THR A 151 16.43 25.33 -31.37
CA THR A 151 17.42 26.40 -31.54
C THR A 151 18.87 25.96 -31.32
N LYS A 152 19.09 24.72 -30.86
CA LYS A 152 20.41 24.12 -30.64
C LYS A 152 20.82 23.15 -31.76
N PHE A 153 19.97 22.90 -32.76
CA PHE A 153 20.31 22.09 -33.92
C PHE A 153 20.97 22.95 -35.02
N CYS A 154 21.80 22.30 -35.83
CA CYS A 154 22.37 22.93 -37.01
C CYS A 154 21.49 22.69 -38.24
N TYR A 155 21.41 23.67 -39.12
CA TYR A 155 20.66 23.60 -40.37
C TYR A 155 21.62 23.44 -41.55
N LYS A 156 21.26 22.56 -42.47
CA LYS A 156 21.86 22.49 -43.81
C LYS A 156 20.74 22.58 -44.84
N ASP A 157 20.82 23.57 -45.72
CA ASP A 157 19.85 23.75 -46.82
C ASP A 157 18.38 23.74 -46.33
N ASN A 158 18.08 24.52 -45.27
CA ASN A 158 16.76 24.57 -44.61
C ASN A 158 16.25 23.24 -44.01
N THR A 159 17.11 22.22 -43.94
CA THR A 159 16.81 20.92 -43.34
C THR A 159 17.52 20.81 -41.99
N ILE A 160 16.79 20.37 -40.95
CA ILE A 160 17.36 20.11 -39.63
C ILE A 160 18.27 18.88 -39.74
N LEU A 161 19.55 19.00 -39.36
CA LEU A 161 20.42 17.84 -39.22
C LEU A 161 20.05 17.12 -37.90
N ILE A 162 19.47 15.94 -38.03
CA ILE A 162 18.99 15.11 -36.92
C ILE A 162 20.08 14.09 -36.55
N PRO A 163 20.51 13.99 -35.29
CA PRO A 163 21.36 12.88 -34.84
C PRO A 163 20.56 11.56 -34.86
N ASN A 164 21.09 10.51 -35.48
CA ASN A 164 20.50 9.18 -35.46
C ASN A 164 21.09 8.34 -34.30
N PHE A 165 20.24 7.64 -33.55
CA PHE A 165 20.66 6.69 -32.50
C PHE A 165 21.22 5.37 -33.05
N ALA A 166 21.10 5.12 -34.36
CA ALA A 166 21.64 3.93 -34.99
C ALA A 166 22.52 4.29 -36.19
N ASN A 167 23.68 3.64 -36.25
CA ASN A 167 24.69 3.67 -37.30
C ASN A 167 24.19 4.14 -38.69
N GLY A 168 24.71 5.29 -39.14
CA GLY A 168 24.76 5.61 -40.57
C GLY A 168 23.96 6.85 -40.98
N ALA A 169 24.60 8.01 -40.84
CA ALA A 169 24.75 9.10 -41.81
C ALA A 169 24.55 10.49 -41.20
N ILE A 170 25.67 11.22 -41.18
CA ILE A 170 25.90 12.67 -41.01
C ILE A 170 25.27 13.40 -39.80
N ALA A 171 26.14 13.59 -38.80
CA ALA A 171 26.21 14.70 -37.84
C ALA A 171 25.31 14.68 -36.60
N GLY A 172 25.43 13.62 -35.79
CA GLY A 172 25.33 13.73 -34.34
C GLY A 172 25.33 12.37 -33.65
N GLN A 173 26.05 12.23 -32.54
CA GLN A 173 26.05 11.01 -31.72
C GLN A 173 25.53 11.36 -30.33
N PHE A 174 24.50 10.64 -29.86
CA PHE A 174 24.08 10.66 -28.46
C PHE A 174 24.86 9.58 -27.71
N THR A 175 25.67 9.99 -26.74
CA THR A 175 26.26 9.07 -25.77
C THR A 175 25.63 9.32 -24.41
N SER A 176 25.13 8.26 -23.79
CA SER A 176 24.67 8.27 -22.40
C SER A 176 25.66 7.49 -21.54
N SER A 177 25.83 7.95 -20.30
CA SER A 177 26.53 7.18 -19.27
C SER A 177 25.62 7.10 -18.04
N PRO A 178 25.13 5.90 -17.65
CA PRO A 178 25.28 4.59 -18.32
C PRO A 178 24.47 4.47 -19.64
N SER A 179 24.71 3.43 -20.44
CA SER A 179 24.11 3.24 -21.77
C SER A 179 22.59 3.03 -21.71
N LEU A 180 21.85 3.82 -22.48
CA LEU A 180 20.38 3.78 -22.58
C LEU A 180 19.89 2.96 -23.78
N GLY A 181 18.68 2.39 -23.67
CA GLY A 181 17.97 1.76 -24.80
C GLY A 181 17.55 2.80 -25.84
N ALA A 182 17.33 2.38 -27.09
CA ALA A 182 16.96 3.27 -28.19
C ALA A 182 15.60 3.96 -27.95
N GLY A 183 15.56 5.30 -28.00
CA GLY A 183 14.34 6.11 -27.90
C GLY A 183 13.91 6.71 -29.24
N ALA A 184 12.66 7.16 -29.34
CA ALA A 184 12.11 7.81 -30.54
C ALA A 184 12.23 9.35 -30.45
N LEU A 185 12.69 9.99 -31.52
CA LEU A 185 12.74 11.46 -31.66
C LEU A 185 11.44 11.97 -32.29
N ASN A 186 10.84 13.03 -31.73
CA ASN A 186 9.76 13.77 -32.36
C ASN A 186 10.34 14.93 -33.20
N THR A 187 10.27 14.78 -34.52
CA THR A 187 10.85 15.71 -35.51
C THR A 187 10.06 17.01 -35.66
N THR A 188 8.85 17.09 -35.13
CA THR A 188 7.97 18.27 -35.23
C THR A 188 8.19 19.25 -34.08
N SER A 189 8.53 18.75 -32.88
CA SER A 189 8.79 19.55 -31.67
C SER A 189 10.27 19.68 -31.32
N GLY A 190 11.15 18.86 -31.90
CA GLY A 190 12.56 18.76 -31.49
C GLY A 190 12.77 18.04 -30.16
N SER A 191 11.73 17.41 -29.59
CA SER A 191 11.82 16.67 -28.33
C SER A 191 12.30 15.24 -28.54
N ILE A 192 13.15 14.76 -27.64
CA ILE A 192 13.56 13.36 -27.56
C ILE A 192 12.89 12.79 -26.31
N THR A 193 12.14 11.71 -26.45
CA THR A 193 11.64 10.98 -25.29
C THR A 193 12.55 9.78 -25.08
N ILE A 194 13.27 9.76 -23.95
CA ILE A 194 14.08 8.61 -23.57
C ILE A 194 13.39 7.94 -22.39
N ALA A 195 12.93 6.70 -22.59
CA ALA A 195 12.47 5.87 -21.49
C ALA A 195 13.69 5.38 -20.69
N LEU A 196 13.77 5.78 -19.43
CA LEU A 196 14.83 5.40 -18.52
C LEU A 196 14.30 4.28 -17.61
N ALA A 197 14.85 3.07 -17.76
CA ALA A 197 14.33 1.89 -17.07
C ALA A 197 14.69 1.82 -15.57
N ASN A 198 15.72 2.56 -15.13
CA ASN A 198 16.25 2.48 -13.77
C ASN A 198 16.38 3.87 -13.14
N SER A 199 16.38 3.93 -11.81
CA SER A 199 16.78 5.12 -11.08
C SER A 199 18.28 5.40 -11.26
N GLY A 200 18.67 6.67 -11.17
CA GLY A 200 20.06 7.05 -11.29
C GLY A 200 20.26 8.40 -11.97
N SER A 201 21.52 8.77 -12.07
CA SER A 201 21.95 9.99 -12.76
C SER A 201 22.50 9.63 -14.13
N TYR A 202 21.95 10.26 -15.15
CA TYR A 202 22.29 10.04 -16.54
C TYR A 202 22.84 11.34 -17.12
N THR A 203 24.07 11.30 -17.64
CA THR A 203 24.59 12.41 -18.43
C THR A 203 24.33 12.14 -19.90
N ILE A 204 23.46 12.94 -20.50
CA ILE A 204 23.18 12.90 -21.94
C ILE A 204 24.09 13.92 -22.61
N THR A 205 24.98 13.46 -23.49
CA THR A 205 25.82 14.33 -24.30
C THR A 205 25.33 14.30 -25.74
N ASN A 206 25.01 15.48 -26.28
CA ASN A 206 24.82 15.67 -27.71
C ASN A 206 26.10 16.27 -28.28
N THR A 207 26.68 15.64 -29.30
CA THR A 207 27.83 16.17 -30.05
C THR A 207 27.52 16.19 -31.54
N ILE A 208 27.50 17.39 -32.12
CA ILE A 208 27.37 17.59 -33.57
C ILE A 208 28.77 17.69 -34.17
N ALA A 209 29.14 16.77 -35.06
CA ALA A 209 30.44 16.78 -35.72
C ALA A 209 30.58 18.01 -36.63
N ALA A 210 31.75 18.67 -36.60
CA ALA A 210 32.03 19.81 -37.45
C ALA A 210 32.16 19.38 -38.92
N ASP A 211 31.43 20.03 -39.83
CA ASP A 211 31.46 19.73 -41.27
C ASP A 211 31.95 20.91 -42.14
N GLY A 212 32.67 21.85 -41.53
CA GLY A 212 33.19 23.05 -42.21
C GLY A 212 32.16 24.17 -42.38
N LYS A 213 30.88 23.95 -42.05
CA LYS A 213 29.85 25.01 -41.95
C LYS A 213 29.19 25.08 -40.57
N CYS A 214 29.26 24.00 -39.78
CA CYS A 214 28.78 24.00 -38.40
C CYS A 214 29.92 23.82 -37.38
N PRO A 215 30.03 24.68 -36.33
CA PRO A 215 31.00 24.47 -35.26
C PRO A 215 30.62 23.24 -34.42
N LEU A 216 31.63 22.58 -33.83
CA LEU A 216 31.40 21.53 -32.83
C LEU A 216 30.58 22.11 -31.68
N VAL A 217 29.35 21.61 -31.51
CA VAL A 217 28.51 21.93 -30.35
C VAL A 217 28.41 20.68 -29.51
N SER A 218 29.00 20.72 -28.30
CA SER A 218 28.80 19.72 -27.26
C SER A 218 27.93 20.30 -26.16
N ALA A 219 26.80 19.67 -25.89
CA ALA A 219 25.95 20.02 -24.76
C ALA A 219 25.70 18.79 -23.91
N THR A 220 25.89 18.94 -22.60
CA THR A 220 25.62 17.90 -21.61
C THR A 220 24.41 18.30 -20.79
N THR A 221 23.47 17.38 -20.58
CA THR A 221 22.40 17.54 -19.59
C THR A 221 22.45 16.40 -18.60
N LEU A 222 22.35 16.74 -17.31
CA LEU A 222 22.21 15.78 -16.23
C LEU A 222 20.73 15.49 -16.01
N VAL A 223 20.33 14.23 -16.14
CA VAL A 223 18.98 13.76 -15.87
C VAL A 223 19.04 12.85 -14.66
N VAL A 224 18.32 13.23 -13.61
CA VAL A 224 18.17 12.40 -12.42
C VAL A 224 16.81 11.73 -12.49
N VAL A 225 16.80 10.41 -12.56
CA VAL A 225 15.62 9.59 -12.32
C VAL A 225 15.64 9.26 -10.83
N PRO A 226 14.77 9.88 -10.01
CA PRO A 226 14.83 9.61 -8.60
C PRO A 226 14.42 8.17 -8.30
N GLU A 227 14.96 7.60 -7.23
CA GLU A 227 14.59 6.27 -6.71
C GLU A 227 13.06 6.11 -6.55
N PRO A 228 12.52 4.88 -6.53
CA PRO A 228 11.12 4.64 -6.20
C PRO A 228 10.73 5.34 -4.89
N LEU A 229 9.50 5.84 -4.79
CA LEU A 229 9.02 6.40 -3.53
C LEU A 229 8.89 5.24 -2.54
N GLU A 230 9.63 5.29 -1.43
CA GLU A 230 9.66 4.22 -0.42
C GLU A 230 9.73 4.80 1.00
N PHE A 231 9.42 3.98 2.00
CA PHE A 231 9.62 4.36 3.41
C PHE A 231 11.11 4.41 3.76
N ASN A 232 11.49 5.46 4.49
CA ASN A 232 12.82 5.62 5.05
C ASN A 232 12.82 5.20 6.53
N GLY A 233 12.70 3.89 6.76
CA GLY A 233 12.63 3.31 8.11
C GLY A 233 11.21 3.13 8.65
N GLN A 234 11.12 2.78 9.92
CA GLN A 234 9.83 2.55 10.60
C GLN A 234 9.19 3.88 11.03
N PRO A 235 7.84 3.97 11.07
CA PRO A 235 7.14 5.12 11.63
C PRO A 235 7.56 5.44 13.06
N VAL A 236 7.75 6.72 13.38
CA VAL A 236 8.02 7.16 14.75
C VAL A 236 6.69 7.42 15.43
N VAL A 237 6.36 6.62 16.45
CA VAL A 237 5.06 6.65 17.14
C VAL A 237 5.21 7.11 18.59
N LYS A 238 4.34 8.02 19.02
CA LYS A 238 4.09 8.39 20.41
C LYS A 238 2.68 7.96 20.79
N ASN A 239 2.58 7.05 21.76
CA ASN A 239 1.31 6.60 22.31
C ASN A 239 0.65 7.68 23.18
N VAL A 240 -0.66 7.52 23.41
CA VAL A 240 -1.42 8.39 24.31
C VAL A 240 -0.92 8.22 25.75
N SER A 241 -0.80 9.30 26.50
CA SER A 241 -0.31 9.31 27.88
C SER A 241 -1.33 8.81 28.91
N CYS A 242 -2.63 8.86 28.60
CA CYS A 242 -3.71 8.43 29.48
C CYS A 242 -4.84 7.72 28.71
N PHE A 243 -5.63 6.91 29.41
CA PHE A 243 -6.81 6.25 28.84
C PHE A 243 -7.82 7.30 28.35
N GLY A 244 -8.18 7.26 27.07
CA GLY A 244 -9.09 8.23 26.44
C GLY A 244 -8.46 9.58 26.12
N GLY A 245 -7.14 9.73 26.27
CA GLY A 245 -6.42 10.95 25.87
C GLY A 245 -6.28 11.08 24.35
N ASN A 246 -5.72 12.21 23.93
CA ASN A 246 -5.52 12.56 22.52
C ASN A 246 -4.13 13.16 22.25
N ASP A 247 -3.11 12.88 23.07
CA ASP A 247 -1.76 13.45 22.91
C ASP A 247 -0.80 12.55 22.12
N GLY A 248 -1.33 11.54 21.43
CA GLY A 248 -0.56 10.66 20.55
C GLY A 248 -0.12 11.37 19.26
N SER A 249 0.92 10.82 18.63
CA SER A 249 1.43 11.32 17.34
C SER A 249 2.10 10.23 16.53
N ALA A 250 2.13 10.37 15.21
CA ALA A 250 2.91 9.52 14.32
C ALA A 250 3.65 10.37 13.27
N GLU A 251 4.88 9.99 12.96
CA GLU A 251 5.73 10.69 11.99
C GLU A 251 6.31 9.70 10.98
N ILE A 252 6.22 10.06 9.70
CA ILE A 252 6.66 9.24 8.57
C ILE A 252 7.84 9.92 7.88
N SER A 253 8.82 9.10 7.51
CA SER A 253 9.92 9.49 6.64
C SER A 253 9.87 8.65 5.37
N VAL A 254 10.05 9.29 4.22
CA VAL A 254 10.13 8.66 2.91
C VAL A 254 11.42 9.04 2.19
N LYS A 255 11.84 8.22 1.23
CA LYS A 255 12.98 8.44 0.32
C LYS A 255 12.55 8.17 -1.12
N GLY A 256 13.38 8.58 -2.09
CA GLY A 256 13.06 8.45 -3.51
C GLY A 256 11.92 9.37 -3.95
N GLY A 257 11.07 8.96 -4.90
CA GLY A 257 10.00 9.81 -5.43
C GLY A 257 10.48 11.14 -6.06
N LYS A 258 9.57 11.94 -6.62
CA LYS A 258 9.85 13.31 -7.05
C LYS A 258 9.25 14.30 -6.06
N LEU A 259 10.07 15.20 -5.53
CA LEU A 259 9.58 16.28 -4.67
C LEU A 259 8.68 17.27 -5.43
N PRO A 260 7.74 17.95 -4.75
CA PRO A 260 7.35 17.78 -3.34
C PRO A 260 6.49 16.54 -3.10
N TYR A 261 6.49 16.03 -1.86
CA TYR A 261 5.53 15.01 -1.42
C TYR A 261 4.30 15.65 -0.77
N THR A 262 3.15 15.02 -0.93
CA THR A 262 1.92 15.32 -0.20
C THR A 262 1.57 14.15 0.71
N TYR A 263 0.89 14.45 1.83
CA TYR A 263 0.46 13.45 2.81
C TYR A 263 -1.04 13.59 3.01
N VAL A 264 -1.72 12.47 3.20
CA VAL A 264 -3.15 12.42 3.56
C VAL A 264 -3.33 11.37 4.63
N TRP A 265 -3.54 11.82 5.87
CA TRP A 265 -3.81 10.94 7.01
C TRP A 265 -5.31 10.62 7.14
N SER A 266 -5.64 9.41 7.56
CA SER A 266 -7.00 8.94 7.85
C SER A 266 -7.55 9.52 9.18
N THR A 267 -7.32 10.81 9.42
CA THR A 267 -7.74 11.54 10.62
C THR A 267 -8.95 12.42 10.31
N SER A 268 -9.68 12.83 11.36
CA SER A 268 -10.74 13.83 11.25
C SER A 268 -10.45 14.99 12.22
N PRO A 269 -10.08 16.19 11.75
CA PRO A 269 -9.88 16.56 10.34
C PRO A 269 -8.65 15.88 9.71
N VAL A 270 -8.63 15.82 8.37
CA VAL A 270 -7.49 15.27 7.60
C VAL A 270 -6.25 16.12 7.86
N GLN A 271 -5.15 15.47 8.23
CA GLN A 271 -3.83 16.10 8.37
C GLN A 271 -3.00 15.84 7.10
N THR A 272 -2.17 16.81 6.70
CA THR A 272 -1.47 16.80 5.39
C THR A 272 0.05 16.98 5.45
N THR A 273 0.62 16.87 6.65
CA THR A 273 2.07 16.93 6.87
C THR A 273 2.63 15.51 7.08
N ASN A 274 3.96 15.39 7.10
CA ASN A 274 4.63 14.13 7.43
C ASN A 274 4.43 13.66 8.88
N LYS A 275 3.81 14.50 9.73
CA LYS A 275 3.56 14.22 11.15
C LYS A 275 2.10 14.49 11.52
N ALA A 276 1.38 13.44 11.87
CA ALA A 276 0.07 13.56 12.48
C ALA A 276 0.16 13.69 14.00
N THR A 277 -0.61 14.62 14.57
CA THR A 277 -0.64 14.90 16.01
C THR A 277 -2.07 14.89 16.53
N ALA A 278 -2.22 15.07 17.85
CA ALA A 278 -3.51 15.06 18.52
C ALA A 278 -4.30 13.75 18.32
N LEU A 279 -3.59 12.63 18.20
CA LEU A 279 -4.16 11.32 17.91
C LEU A 279 -4.64 10.65 19.19
N THR A 280 -5.84 10.05 19.13
CA THR A 280 -6.36 9.14 20.15
C THR A 280 -5.84 7.73 19.90
N ALA A 281 -6.12 6.79 20.81
CA ALA A 281 -5.83 5.39 20.55
C ALA A 281 -6.65 4.88 19.34
N GLY A 282 -5.99 4.14 18.46
CA GLY A 282 -6.58 3.69 17.20
C GLY A 282 -5.52 3.36 16.16
N THR A 283 -5.99 2.91 15.00
CA THR A 283 -5.13 2.68 13.84
C THR A 283 -5.40 3.75 12.79
N TYR A 284 -4.34 4.34 12.27
CA TYR A 284 -4.39 5.39 11.25
C TYR A 284 -3.61 4.94 10.03
N SER A 285 -4.10 5.27 8.84
CA SER A 285 -3.36 5.14 7.59
C SER A 285 -2.92 6.51 7.06
N VAL A 286 -1.87 6.51 6.26
CA VAL A 286 -1.39 7.70 5.57
C VAL A 286 -0.99 7.33 4.16
N VAL A 287 -1.51 8.09 3.19
CA VAL A 287 -1.12 8.01 1.79
C VAL A 287 -0.13 9.14 1.53
N ILE A 288 1.04 8.79 1.00
CA ILE A 288 2.09 9.73 0.60
C ILE A 288 2.15 9.72 -0.91
N THR A 289 2.04 10.89 -1.54
CA THR A 289 2.07 11.03 -3.00
C THR A 289 3.24 11.90 -3.42
N ASP A 290 4.01 11.49 -4.42
CA ASP A 290 5.06 12.32 -5.01
C ASP A 290 4.53 13.22 -6.16
N ALA A 291 5.38 14.11 -6.67
CA ALA A 291 5.01 15.04 -7.75
C ALA A 291 4.77 14.35 -9.12
N ASN A 292 5.03 13.06 -9.24
CA ASN A 292 4.68 12.24 -10.40
C ASN A 292 3.44 11.37 -10.14
N SER A 293 2.69 11.66 -9.08
CA SER A 293 1.50 10.93 -8.64
C SER A 293 1.76 9.48 -8.20
N CYS A 294 3.01 9.14 -7.86
CA CYS A 294 3.34 7.86 -7.24
C CYS A 294 2.90 7.86 -5.78
N THR A 295 2.26 6.78 -5.33
CA THR A 295 1.74 6.68 -3.97
C THR A 295 2.39 5.55 -3.18
N VAL A 296 2.59 5.76 -1.88
CA VAL A 296 2.84 4.70 -0.90
C VAL A 296 1.94 4.90 0.31
N THR A 297 1.51 3.80 0.93
CA THR A 297 0.57 3.82 2.07
C THR A 297 1.21 3.18 3.30
N ALA A 298 1.14 3.85 4.45
CA ALA A 298 1.55 3.30 5.74
C ALA A 298 0.36 3.13 6.68
N SER A 299 0.46 2.20 7.62
CA SER A 299 -0.47 2.07 8.75
C SER A 299 0.29 2.16 10.06
N VAL A 300 -0.26 2.90 11.02
CA VAL A 300 0.30 3.10 12.36
C VAL A 300 -0.77 2.85 13.42
N THR A 301 -0.39 2.23 14.53
CA THR A 301 -1.29 2.03 15.67
C THR A 301 -0.82 2.88 16.85
N ILE A 302 -1.71 3.72 17.36
CA ILE A 302 -1.54 4.48 18.59
C ILE A 302 -2.17 3.68 19.73
N ALA A 303 -1.38 3.29 20.72
CA ALA A 303 -1.86 2.62 21.92
C ALA A 303 -2.21 3.63 23.03
N GLN A 304 -2.98 3.19 24.02
CA GLN A 304 -3.23 3.91 25.28
C GLN A 304 -3.11 2.97 26.48
N PRO A 305 -2.86 3.49 27.69
CA PRO A 305 -2.93 2.71 28.91
C PRO A 305 -4.32 2.11 29.12
N THR A 306 -4.42 1.01 29.88
CA THR A 306 -5.71 0.48 30.33
C THR A 306 -6.43 1.50 31.22
N GLN A 307 -7.75 1.41 31.33
CA GLN A 307 -8.51 2.29 32.22
C GLN A 307 -8.03 2.16 33.67
N LEU A 308 -7.84 3.30 34.35
CA LEU A 308 -7.54 3.31 35.78
C LEU A 308 -8.79 2.93 36.56
N THR A 309 -8.68 1.88 37.36
CA THR A 309 -9.72 1.40 38.26
C THR A 309 -9.18 1.37 39.68
N ALA A 310 -10.04 1.60 40.65
CA ALA A 310 -9.70 1.55 42.07
C ALA A 310 -10.71 0.66 42.80
N SER A 311 -10.19 -0.23 43.65
CA SER A 311 -11.00 -1.03 44.56
C SER A 311 -10.51 -0.81 45.97
N ALA A 312 -11.42 -0.74 46.94
CA ALA A 312 -11.09 -0.53 48.33
C ALA A 312 -11.41 -1.78 49.15
N THR A 313 -10.53 -2.11 50.09
CA THR A 313 -10.75 -3.10 51.14
C THR A 313 -10.57 -2.43 52.50
N LYS A 314 -11.21 -2.96 53.53
CA LYS A 314 -11.13 -2.39 54.88
C LYS A 314 -11.06 -3.45 55.97
N ILE A 315 -10.52 -3.03 57.10
CA ILE A 315 -10.61 -3.68 58.40
C ILE A 315 -11.34 -2.68 59.30
N ASP A 316 -12.48 -3.10 59.83
CA ASP A 316 -13.29 -2.26 60.72
C ASP A 316 -12.58 -2.09 62.08
N VAL A 317 -12.96 -1.03 62.80
CA VAL A 317 -12.50 -0.76 64.16
C VAL A 317 -12.89 -1.92 65.11
N SER A 318 -12.00 -2.32 66.02
CA SER A 318 -12.24 -3.48 66.90
C SER A 318 -13.33 -3.25 67.96
N CYS A 319 -13.62 -1.99 68.31
CA CYS A 319 -14.58 -1.63 69.34
C CYS A 319 -15.19 -0.23 69.14
N PHE A 320 -16.31 0.04 69.82
CA PHE A 320 -16.97 1.35 69.78
C PHE A 320 -16.03 2.45 70.30
N GLY A 321 -15.83 3.49 69.48
CA GLY A 321 -14.94 4.61 69.79
C GLY A 321 -13.45 4.35 69.54
N GLY A 322 -13.07 3.16 69.04
CA GLY A 322 -11.68 2.86 68.67
C GLY A 322 -11.20 3.62 67.42
N ASN A 323 -9.90 3.56 67.18
CA ASN A 323 -9.21 4.19 66.06
C ASN A 323 -8.22 3.23 65.39
N ASP A 324 -8.45 1.92 65.45
CA ASP A 324 -7.58 0.88 64.88
C ASP A 324 -8.06 0.38 63.52
N GLY A 325 -9.05 1.04 62.90
CA GLY A 325 -9.53 0.73 61.57
C GLY A 325 -8.50 1.03 60.47
N ARG A 326 -8.60 0.32 59.35
CA ARG A 326 -7.71 0.46 58.19
C ARG A 326 -8.49 0.35 56.89
N ALA A 327 -8.17 1.19 55.91
CA ALA A 327 -8.66 1.08 54.53
C ALA A 327 -7.49 1.01 53.56
N THR A 328 -7.64 0.25 52.46
CA THR A 328 -6.60 0.07 51.44
C THR A 328 -7.21 0.13 50.06
N VAL A 329 -6.69 1.03 49.22
CA VAL A 329 -7.04 1.13 47.82
C VAL A 329 -6.02 0.35 46.99
N THR A 330 -6.52 -0.56 46.17
CA THR A 330 -5.76 -1.20 45.09
C THR A 330 -6.13 -0.51 43.78
N ALA A 331 -5.16 0.17 43.18
CA ALA A 331 -5.29 0.80 41.86
C ALA A 331 -4.75 -0.14 40.77
N LEU A 332 -5.51 -0.33 39.70
CA LEU A 332 -5.14 -1.14 38.54
C LEU A 332 -5.32 -0.31 37.26
N GLY A 333 -4.40 -0.45 36.31
CA GLY A 333 -4.42 0.28 35.04
C GLY A 333 -3.97 1.74 35.14
N GLY A 334 -4.20 2.54 34.10
CA GLY A 334 -3.60 3.87 33.97
C GLY A 334 -2.09 3.83 33.77
N THR A 335 -1.44 4.97 34.03
CA THR A 335 0.01 5.11 34.01
C THR A 335 0.53 5.03 35.45
N PRO A 336 1.51 4.14 35.76
CA PRO A 336 2.04 3.98 37.12
C PRO A 336 2.61 5.29 37.72
N ALA A 337 2.70 5.34 39.05
CA ALA A 337 2.93 6.51 39.91
C ALA A 337 1.64 7.21 40.39
N TYR A 338 0.75 6.43 41.00
CA TYR A 338 -0.52 6.93 41.56
C TYR A 338 -0.30 7.78 42.82
N THR A 339 -1.11 8.83 42.94
CA THR A 339 -1.24 9.64 44.16
C THR A 339 -2.54 9.31 44.86
N TYR A 340 -2.50 9.11 46.17
CA TYR A 340 -3.69 8.85 46.98
C TYR A 340 -4.02 10.10 47.82
N ASN A 341 -5.31 10.33 48.04
CA ASN A 341 -5.80 11.39 48.92
C ASN A 341 -7.05 10.87 49.62
N TRP A 342 -6.95 10.68 50.94
CA TRP A 342 -8.05 10.19 51.77
C TRP A 342 -8.77 11.36 52.43
N LEU A 343 -10.10 11.41 52.32
CA LEU A 343 -10.93 12.49 52.87
C LEU A 343 -11.95 11.93 53.87
N PRO A 344 -12.05 12.48 55.09
CA PRO A 344 -11.44 13.74 55.54
C PRO A 344 -9.99 13.60 56.03
N SER A 345 -9.50 12.37 56.24
CA SER A 345 -8.15 12.09 56.74
C SER A 345 -7.73 10.67 56.35
N GLY A 346 -6.42 10.37 56.38
CA GLY A 346 -5.87 9.05 56.01
C GLY A 346 -4.56 9.09 55.22
N GLY A 347 -4.07 10.29 54.89
CA GLY A 347 -2.75 10.51 54.31
C GLY A 347 -2.71 10.36 52.79
N THR A 348 -1.52 10.09 52.25
CA THR A 348 -1.26 10.02 50.79
C THR A 348 -0.77 8.65 50.31
N SER A 349 -0.81 7.65 51.19
CA SER A 349 -0.45 6.27 50.88
C SER A 349 -1.65 5.48 50.36
N ALA A 350 -1.40 4.38 49.65
CA ALA A 350 -2.44 3.43 49.22
C ALA A 350 -3.23 2.82 50.39
N THR A 351 -2.67 2.88 51.59
CA THR A 351 -3.29 2.45 52.84
C THR A 351 -3.45 3.63 53.79
N ALA A 352 -4.67 3.82 54.30
CA ALA A 352 -4.94 4.67 55.44
C ALA A 352 -5.11 3.80 56.71
N ASN A 353 -4.33 4.11 57.75
CA ASN A 353 -4.39 3.42 59.04
C ASN A 353 -4.87 4.39 60.12
N GLY A 354 -5.32 3.85 61.26
CA GLY A 354 -5.68 4.68 62.40
C GLY A 354 -7.08 5.31 62.28
N LEU A 355 -7.96 4.70 61.49
CA LEU A 355 -9.27 5.26 61.16
C LEU A 355 -10.30 4.93 62.25
N THR A 356 -11.13 5.92 62.60
CA THR A 356 -12.34 5.70 63.41
C THR A 356 -13.49 5.20 62.53
N ALA A 357 -14.63 4.83 63.11
CA ALA A 357 -15.82 4.52 62.31
C ALA A 357 -16.30 5.75 61.52
N GLY A 358 -16.47 5.62 60.20
CA GLY A 358 -16.89 6.73 59.33
C GLY A 358 -16.71 6.44 57.83
N SER A 359 -16.96 7.46 57.01
CA SER A 359 -16.70 7.46 55.57
C SER A 359 -15.37 8.17 55.27
N TYR A 360 -14.54 7.57 54.42
CA TYR A 360 -13.16 7.99 54.13
C TYR A 360 -12.83 7.89 52.63
#